data_AF-A0A2A2KHH8-F1
#
_entry.id   AF-A0A2A2KHH8-F1
#
_cell.length_a   1.000
_cell.length_b   1.000
_cell.length_c   1.000
_cell.angle_alpha   90.00
_cell.angle_beta   90.00
_cell.angle_gamma   90.00
#
_symmetry.space_group_name_H-M   'P 1'
#
loop_
_entity.id
_entity.type
_entity.pdbx_description
1 polymer ?
#
loop_
_entity_poly.entity_id
_entity_poly.type
_entity_poly.pdbx_seq_one_letter_code
_entity_poly.pdbx_strand_id
1 'polypeptide(L)'
;MSSEPMVKDENLTEEDGEVEEEKKQMVVGKSPAFDIHSVEKHFRESLQHPDDDVLLIQFIDAYSELNRFIGCLGRIFHFVSKDINEKTTALTTLNKEDPEKFNTVGHILRSSGGHHKAKGVFEIICLHRALEFIMDFMQAVADAENHDNISHICRTSYDRTLAKHHNWVIRKAVHVASLTLPTRVDLIVSIHGKYPEQGESFVRSTISTVVEQGDTVHRRIHSIMKQHLKE
;
A
#
# COMPACT_ATOMS: atom_id res chain seq x y z
N MET A 1 22.41 58.75 51.23
CA MET A 1 21.09 58.12 51.36
C MET A 1 20.78 57.52 49.99
N SER A 2 20.45 56.23 50.00
CA SER A 2 20.57 55.29 48.89
C SER A 2 19.73 55.62 47.66
N SER A 3 20.24 55.26 46.50
CA SER A 3 19.47 55.18 45.25
C SER A 3 19.96 53.94 44.50
N GLU A 4 19.21 52.85 44.61
CA GLU A 4 19.31 51.68 43.74
C GLU A 4 18.25 51.81 42.62
N PRO A 5 18.55 51.43 41.37
CA PRO A 5 17.55 51.33 40.34
C PRO A 5 16.87 49.94 40.34
N MET A 6 15.59 49.98 40.05
CA MET A 6 14.66 48.85 39.91
C MET A 6 14.93 48.10 38.61
N VAL A 7 15.39 46.85 38.70
CA VAL A 7 15.44 45.93 37.54
C VAL A 7 14.02 45.42 37.30
N LYS A 8 13.48 45.67 36.10
CA LYS A 8 12.27 45.01 35.61
C LYS A 8 12.71 43.71 34.94
N ASP A 9 12.27 42.59 35.47
CA ASP A 9 12.29 41.31 34.78
C ASP A 9 11.21 41.32 33.69
N GLU A 10 11.60 41.67 32.46
CA GLU A 10 10.84 41.38 31.24
C GLU A 10 11.58 40.27 30.51
N ASN A 11 11.41 39.02 30.95
CA ASN A 11 11.70 37.85 30.14
C ASN A 11 10.77 36.69 30.50
N LEU A 12 9.49 36.88 30.20
CA LEU A 12 8.45 35.86 30.22
C LEU A 12 7.58 36.16 29.00
N THR A 13 7.82 35.49 27.86
CA THR A 13 6.82 35.13 26.83
C THR A 13 7.37 34.65 25.48
N GLU A 14 8.69 34.55 25.26
CA GLU A 14 9.20 34.06 23.94
C GLU A 14 9.42 32.53 23.87
N GLU A 15 9.83 31.86 24.95
CA GLU A 15 10.04 30.40 24.93
C GLU A 15 8.74 29.57 24.85
N ASP A 16 7.63 30.08 25.39
CA ASP A 16 6.36 29.35 25.34
C ASP A 16 5.74 29.36 23.94
N GLY A 17 6.04 30.37 23.12
CA GLY A 17 5.56 30.51 21.74
C GLY A 17 6.26 29.56 20.76
N GLU A 18 7.58 29.40 20.89
CA GLU A 18 8.36 28.45 20.06
C GLU A 18 8.05 26.99 20.42
N VAL A 19 7.84 26.68 21.71
CA VAL A 19 7.46 25.33 22.15
C VAL A 19 6.03 24.97 21.70
N GLU A 20 5.11 25.92 21.60
CA GLU A 20 3.78 25.68 21.01
C GLU A 20 3.81 25.55 19.48
N GLU A 21 4.68 26.28 18.77
CA GLU A 21 4.86 26.09 17.31
C GLU A 21 5.51 24.75 16.97
N GLU A 22 6.54 24.31 17.72
CA GLU A 22 7.14 22.97 17.57
C GLU A 22 6.16 21.85 17.93
N LYS A 23 5.33 22.02 18.97
CA LYS A 23 4.28 21.06 19.33
C LYS A 23 3.15 21.00 18.30
N LYS A 24 2.84 22.11 17.62
CA LYS A 24 1.85 22.14 16.54
C LYS A 24 2.37 21.45 15.26
N GLN A 25 3.68 21.36 15.09
CA GLN A 25 4.32 20.60 14.02
C GLN A 25 4.44 19.09 14.32
N MET A 26 4.33 18.66 15.58
CA MET A 26 4.38 17.25 16.00
C MET A 26 3.02 16.52 16.05
N VAL A 27 1.89 17.17 15.75
CA VAL A 27 0.54 16.54 15.81
C VAL A 27 -0.17 16.50 14.45
N VAL A 28 0.60 16.41 13.36
CA VAL A 28 0.11 15.80 12.11
C VAL A 28 1.12 14.72 11.76
N GLY A 29 0.88 13.50 12.25
CA GLY A 29 1.69 12.34 11.92
C GLY A 29 1.75 12.18 10.40
N LYS A 30 2.85 12.66 9.80
CA LYS A 30 3.15 12.41 8.40
C LYS A 30 3.33 10.90 8.33
N SER A 31 2.39 10.21 7.68
CA SER A 31 2.58 8.78 7.40
C SER A 31 3.95 8.62 6.75
N PRO A 32 4.76 7.65 7.18
CA PRO A 32 6.07 7.43 6.59
C PRO A 32 5.93 7.35 5.06
N ALA A 33 6.87 7.97 4.35
CA ALA A 33 6.84 8.02 2.89
C ALA A 33 6.83 6.60 2.32
N PHE A 34 6.23 6.46 1.14
CA PHE A 34 6.26 5.22 0.40
C PHE A 34 7.71 4.86 -0.01
N ASP A 35 8.07 3.59 0.14
CA ASP A 35 9.35 2.99 -0.21
C ASP A 35 9.14 1.75 -1.08
N ILE A 36 9.40 1.91 -2.39
CA ILE A 36 9.24 0.83 -3.36
C ILE A 36 10.20 -0.35 -3.12
N HIS A 37 11.38 -0.12 -2.55
CA HIS A 37 12.32 -1.21 -2.26
C HIS A 37 11.87 -2.06 -1.08
N SER A 38 11.14 -1.47 -0.14
CA SER A 38 10.48 -2.22 0.93
C SER A 38 9.41 -3.17 0.37
N VAL A 39 8.63 -2.74 -0.64
CA VAL A 39 7.68 -3.64 -1.34
C VAL A 39 8.41 -4.82 -1.97
N GLU A 40 9.47 -4.56 -2.75
CA GLU A 40 10.28 -5.58 -3.41
C GLU A 40 10.84 -6.60 -2.39
N LYS A 41 11.45 -6.08 -1.32
CA LYS A 41 12.02 -6.89 -0.24
C LYS A 41 10.97 -7.81 0.37
N HIS A 42 9.83 -7.27 0.76
CA HIS A 42 8.78 -8.04 1.43
C HIS A 42 8.14 -9.08 0.49
N PHE A 43 7.92 -8.76 -0.79
CA PHE A 43 7.48 -9.76 -1.75
C PHE A 43 8.50 -10.89 -1.93
N ARG A 44 9.78 -10.55 -2.10
CA ARG A 44 10.85 -11.55 -2.21
C ARG A 44 10.92 -12.43 -0.96
N GLU A 45 10.87 -11.85 0.23
CA GLU A 45 10.87 -12.61 1.49
C GLU A 45 9.63 -13.49 1.63
N SER A 46 8.45 -13.01 1.18
CA SER A 46 7.22 -13.79 1.20
C SER A 46 7.31 -15.10 0.39
N LEU A 47 8.19 -15.14 -0.61
CA LEU A 47 8.41 -16.29 -1.48
C LEU A 47 9.42 -17.31 -0.95
N GLN A 48 10.05 -17.08 0.22
CA GLN A 48 11.14 -17.91 0.74
C GLN A 48 10.70 -19.19 1.46
N HIS A 49 9.41 -19.51 1.49
CA HIS A 49 8.94 -20.76 2.10
C HIS A 49 9.39 -21.98 1.26
N PRO A 50 9.91 -23.07 1.89
CA PRO A 50 10.47 -24.22 1.17
C PRO A 50 9.46 -24.97 0.29
N ASP A 51 8.19 -24.99 0.70
CA ASP A 51 7.12 -25.74 -0.01
C ASP A 51 6.40 -24.92 -1.11
N ASP A 52 7.08 -23.94 -1.73
CA ASP A 52 6.47 -23.03 -2.71
C ASP A 52 5.20 -22.32 -2.19
N ASP A 53 5.18 -22.02 -0.90
CA ASP A 53 4.10 -21.28 -0.23
C ASP A 53 4.42 -19.76 -0.18
N VAL A 54 3.50 -18.98 0.39
CA VAL A 54 3.65 -17.53 0.62
C VAL A 54 3.55 -17.24 2.11
N LEU A 55 4.63 -16.72 2.71
CA LEU A 55 4.64 -16.31 4.12
C LEU A 55 3.69 -15.13 4.32
N LEU A 56 2.77 -15.27 5.29
CA LEU A 56 1.66 -14.35 5.44
C LEU A 56 2.10 -12.98 5.93
N ILE A 57 3.01 -12.93 6.91
CA ILE A 57 3.43 -11.66 7.52
C ILE A 57 4.18 -10.79 6.51
N GLN A 58 5.12 -11.37 5.75
CA GLN A 58 5.84 -10.64 4.71
C GLN A 58 4.90 -10.18 3.59
N PHE A 59 3.89 -10.99 3.24
CA PHE A 59 2.85 -10.57 2.30
C PHE A 59 2.02 -9.38 2.82
N ILE A 60 1.70 -9.37 4.12
CA ILE A 60 1.01 -8.25 4.79
C ILE A 60 1.90 -7.01 4.87
N ASP A 61 3.19 -7.17 5.13
CA ASP A 61 4.15 -6.06 5.20
C ASP A 61 4.31 -5.40 3.83
N ALA A 62 4.40 -6.19 2.75
CA ALA A 62 4.38 -5.68 1.38
C ALA A 62 3.09 -4.87 1.12
N TYR A 63 1.94 -5.38 1.57
CA TYR A 63 0.66 -4.69 1.45
C TYR A 63 0.58 -3.41 2.26
N SER A 64 1.22 -3.37 3.43
CA SER A 64 1.31 -2.18 4.27
C SER A 64 2.07 -1.06 3.55
N GLU A 65 3.13 -1.42 2.82
CA GLU A 65 3.89 -0.49 2.00
C GLU A 65 3.13 -0.07 0.74
N LEU A 66 2.49 -1.01 0.03
CA LEU A 66 1.58 -0.69 -1.07
C LEU A 66 0.45 0.24 -0.64
N ASN A 67 -0.04 0.13 0.60
CA ASN A 67 -1.07 1.02 1.11
C ASN A 67 -0.59 2.48 1.22
N ARG A 68 0.71 2.70 1.45
CA ARG A 68 1.31 4.04 1.41
C ARG A 68 1.35 4.58 -0.01
N PHE A 69 1.65 3.74 -1.01
CA PHE A 69 1.52 4.12 -2.42
C PHE A 69 0.08 4.53 -2.78
N ILE A 70 -0.93 3.78 -2.32
CA ILE A 70 -2.34 4.17 -2.51
C ILE A 70 -2.62 5.55 -1.86
N GLY A 71 -2.00 5.85 -0.72
CA GLY A 71 -2.06 7.17 -0.10
C GLY A 71 -1.52 8.31 -0.99
N CYS A 72 -0.51 8.03 -1.82
CA CYS A 72 0.05 8.98 -2.79
C CYS A 72 -0.92 9.31 -3.94
N LEU A 73 -1.93 8.46 -4.20
CA LEU A 73 -2.94 8.68 -5.25
C LEU A 73 -3.94 9.80 -4.89
N GLY A 74 -3.94 10.26 -3.63
CA GLY A 74 -4.73 11.37 -3.15
C GLY A 74 -5.85 10.97 -2.19
N ARG A 75 -6.38 11.98 -1.47
CA ARG A 75 -7.30 11.80 -0.33
C ARG A 75 -8.58 11.01 -0.65
N ILE A 76 -9.07 11.05 -1.90
CA ILE A 76 -10.29 10.33 -2.28
C ILE A 76 -10.08 8.81 -2.31
N PHE A 77 -8.84 8.32 -2.44
CA PHE A 77 -8.52 6.89 -2.41
C PHE A 77 -8.49 6.30 -0.99
N HIS A 78 -8.81 7.09 0.04
CA HIS A 78 -8.84 6.63 1.43
C HIS A 78 -9.74 5.41 1.64
N PHE A 79 -10.83 5.26 0.88
CA PHE A 79 -11.67 4.06 0.99
C PHE A 79 -10.94 2.78 0.56
N VAL A 80 -10.05 2.86 -0.43
CA VAL A 80 -9.19 1.75 -0.87
C VAL A 80 -8.18 1.44 0.23
N SER A 81 -7.52 2.48 0.76
CA SER A 81 -6.56 2.30 1.83
C SER A 81 -7.15 1.70 3.10
N LYS A 82 -8.39 2.10 3.42
CA LYS A 82 -9.15 1.54 4.53
C LYS A 82 -9.49 0.07 4.30
N ASP A 83 -9.96 -0.29 3.10
CA ASP A 83 -10.28 -1.69 2.77
C ASP A 83 -9.05 -2.59 2.88
N ILE A 84 -7.91 -2.18 2.31
CA ILE A 84 -6.64 -2.91 2.43
C ILE A 84 -6.27 -3.10 3.91
N ASN A 85 -6.31 -2.02 4.69
CA ASN A 85 -5.94 -2.07 6.10
C ASN A 85 -6.87 -2.97 6.93
N GLU A 86 -8.17 -2.98 6.64
CA GLU A 86 -9.13 -3.87 7.30
C GLU A 86 -8.78 -5.35 7.03
N LYS A 87 -8.45 -5.71 5.79
CA LYS A 87 -8.09 -7.10 5.43
C LYS A 87 -6.75 -7.53 6.03
N THR A 88 -5.72 -6.69 5.96
CA THR A 88 -4.41 -7.00 6.54
C THR A 88 -4.46 -7.06 8.07
N THR A 89 -5.25 -6.20 8.71
CA THR A 89 -5.47 -6.23 10.16
C THR A 89 -6.17 -7.53 10.57
N ALA A 90 -7.22 -7.95 9.85
CA ALA A 90 -7.91 -9.20 10.13
C ALA A 90 -6.96 -10.42 10.03
N LEU A 91 -6.14 -10.49 8.99
CA LEU A 91 -5.17 -11.57 8.83
C LEU A 91 -4.06 -11.54 9.90
N THR A 92 -3.58 -10.35 10.26
CA THR A 92 -2.61 -10.18 11.35
C THR A 92 -3.19 -10.65 12.68
N THR A 93 -4.44 -10.34 12.97
CA THR A 93 -5.13 -10.80 14.19
C THR A 93 -5.23 -12.33 14.20
N LEU A 94 -5.64 -12.94 13.08
CA LEU A 94 -5.70 -14.40 12.97
C LEU A 94 -4.34 -15.07 13.16
N ASN A 95 -3.27 -14.50 12.60
CA ASN A 95 -1.90 -14.95 12.84
C ASN A 95 -1.48 -14.85 14.31
N LYS A 96 -1.86 -13.79 15.02
CA LYS A 96 -1.58 -13.67 16.46
C LYS A 96 -2.36 -14.67 17.30
N GLU A 97 -3.59 -15.01 16.90
CA GLU A 97 -4.42 -16.00 17.59
C GLU A 97 -3.89 -17.43 17.41
N ASP A 98 -3.45 -17.77 16.19
CA ASP A 98 -2.97 -19.12 15.85
C ASP A 98 -1.86 -19.02 14.78
N PRO A 99 -0.60 -18.78 15.21
CA PRO A 99 0.52 -18.56 14.29
C PRO A 99 0.80 -19.76 13.37
N GLU A 100 0.54 -21.00 13.84
CA GLU A 100 0.79 -22.20 13.04
C GLU A 100 -0.21 -22.30 11.87
N LYS A 101 -1.49 -22.04 12.15
CA LYS A 101 -2.56 -22.11 11.14
C LYS A 101 -2.55 -20.95 10.15
N PHE A 102 -2.09 -19.79 10.57
CA PHE A 102 -2.05 -18.57 9.76
C PHE A 102 -0.61 -18.13 9.45
N ASN A 103 0.34 -19.07 9.34
CA ASN A 103 1.73 -18.75 8.97
C ASN A 103 1.86 -18.42 7.47
N THR A 104 1.16 -19.17 6.62
CA THR A 104 1.24 -19.04 5.17
C THR A 104 -0.14 -18.96 4.53
N VAL A 105 -0.20 -18.36 3.34
CA VAL A 105 -1.43 -18.33 2.53
C VAL A 105 -1.93 -19.74 2.23
N GLY A 106 -1.02 -20.68 1.96
CA GLY A 106 -1.36 -22.08 1.73
C GLY A 106 -1.95 -22.77 2.95
N HIS A 107 -1.47 -22.53 4.16
CA HIS A 107 -2.10 -23.08 5.37
C HIS A 107 -3.53 -22.57 5.57
N ILE A 108 -3.77 -21.27 5.35
CA ILE A 108 -5.12 -20.69 5.42
C ILE A 108 -6.05 -21.42 4.43
N LEU A 109 -5.62 -21.54 3.17
CA LEU A 109 -6.45 -22.12 2.12
C LEU A 109 -6.62 -23.64 2.28
N ARG A 110 -5.58 -24.39 2.67
CA ARG A 110 -5.66 -25.83 2.95
C ARG A 110 -6.58 -26.14 4.13
N SER A 111 -6.44 -25.40 5.23
CA SER A 111 -7.25 -25.60 6.43
C SER A 111 -8.71 -25.17 6.27
N SER A 112 -9.04 -24.43 5.20
CA SER A 112 -10.41 -24.04 4.88
C SER A 112 -11.31 -25.19 4.39
N GLY A 113 -10.72 -26.31 3.94
CA GLY A 113 -11.47 -27.40 3.30
C GLY A 113 -12.20 -26.98 2.02
N GLY A 114 -11.79 -25.88 1.38
CA GLY A 114 -12.45 -25.29 0.22
C GLY A 114 -13.67 -24.43 0.52
N HIS A 115 -13.90 -24.09 1.79
CA HIS A 115 -14.99 -23.20 2.19
C HIS A 115 -14.55 -21.73 2.13
N HIS A 116 -15.16 -20.96 1.21
CA HIS A 116 -14.96 -19.51 1.07
C HIS A 116 -15.30 -18.69 2.33
N LYS A 117 -16.07 -19.26 3.26
CA LYS A 117 -16.46 -18.63 4.54
C LYS A 117 -15.51 -18.95 5.70
N ALA A 118 -14.47 -19.76 5.48
CA ALA A 118 -13.47 -20.02 6.51
C ALA A 118 -12.67 -18.73 6.81
N LYS A 119 -12.19 -18.62 8.06
CA LYS A 119 -11.44 -17.45 8.53
C LYS A 119 -10.23 -17.15 7.61
N GLY A 120 -10.04 -15.90 7.22
CA GLY A 120 -8.92 -15.44 6.42
C GLY A 120 -9.06 -15.68 4.91
N VAL A 121 -9.92 -16.59 4.46
CA VAL A 121 -10.04 -16.93 3.03
C VAL A 121 -10.55 -15.74 2.21
N PHE A 122 -11.56 -15.04 2.72
CA PHE A 122 -12.12 -13.87 2.05
C PHE A 122 -11.09 -12.74 1.93
N GLU A 123 -10.35 -12.48 3.01
CA GLU A 123 -9.28 -11.49 3.05
C GLU A 123 -8.19 -11.80 2.02
N ILE A 124 -7.74 -13.06 1.94
CA ILE A 124 -6.77 -13.52 0.94
C ILE A 124 -7.31 -13.33 -0.49
N ILE A 125 -8.56 -13.70 -0.76
CA ILE A 125 -9.16 -13.51 -2.10
C ILE A 125 -9.21 -12.03 -2.48
N CYS A 126 -9.59 -11.16 -1.53
CA CYS A 126 -9.69 -9.73 -1.76
C CYS A 126 -8.32 -9.12 -2.07
N LEU A 127 -7.31 -9.42 -1.24
CA LEU A 127 -5.93 -8.97 -1.44
C LEU A 127 -5.31 -9.60 -2.69
N HIS A 128 -5.62 -10.85 -3.04
CA HIS A 128 -5.15 -11.44 -4.30
C HIS A 128 -5.63 -10.65 -5.52
N ARG A 129 -6.94 -10.32 -5.57
CA ARG A 129 -7.54 -9.54 -6.67
C ARG A 129 -7.03 -8.10 -6.71
N ALA A 130 -6.86 -7.47 -5.55
CA ALA A 130 -6.30 -6.12 -5.46
C ALA A 130 -4.85 -6.09 -5.96
N LEU A 131 -4.06 -7.14 -5.71
CA LEU A 131 -2.67 -7.22 -6.14
C LEU A 131 -2.57 -7.21 -7.67
N GLU A 132 -3.44 -7.98 -8.35
CA GLU A 132 -3.54 -7.99 -9.82
C GLU A 132 -3.68 -6.56 -10.36
N PHE A 133 -4.61 -5.78 -9.80
CA PHE A 133 -4.83 -4.39 -10.19
C PHE A 133 -3.62 -3.49 -9.89
N ILE A 134 -3.02 -3.60 -8.70
CA ILE A 134 -1.93 -2.72 -8.29
C ILE A 134 -0.70 -2.94 -9.18
N MET A 135 -0.32 -4.20 -9.41
CA MET A 135 0.83 -4.53 -10.27
C MET A 135 0.60 -4.06 -11.70
N ASP A 136 -0.60 -4.33 -12.23
CA ASP A 136 -1.01 -3.90 -13.56
C ASP A 136 -1.00 -2.37 -13.73
N PHE A 137 -1.48 -1.63 -12.74
CA PHE A 137 -1.47 -0.17 -12.73
C PHE A 137 -0.06 0.40 -12.61
N MET A 138 0.78 -0.17 -11.72
CA MET A 138 2.18 0.25 -11.57
C MET A 138 2.97 0.05 -12.86
N GLN A 139 2.80 -1.09 -13.54
CA GLN A 139 3.44 -1.33 -14.84
C GLN A 139 2.95 -0.34 -15.89
N ALA A 140 1.64 -0.10 -15.97
CA ALA A 140 1.10 0.85 -16.94
C ALA A 140 1.59 2.29 -16.70
N VAL A 141 1.82 2.69 -15.44
CA VAL A 141 2.46 3.98 -15.10
C VAL A 141 3.93 4.00 -15.51
N ALA A 142 4.65 2.89 -15.31
CA ALA A 142 6.03 2.77 -15.75
C ALA A 142 6.16 2.88 -17.28
N ASP A 143 5.23 2.30 -18.03
CA ASP A 143 5.24 2.32 -19.50
C ASP A 143 4.76 3.64 -20.11
N ALA A 144 3.91 4.39 -19.38
CA ALA A 144 3.35 5.65 -19.84
C ALA A 144 4.39 6.77 -20.05
N GLU A 145 4.02 7.76 -20.84
CA GLU A 145 4.74 9.02 -21.01
C GLU A 145 4.16 10.12 -20.11
N ASN A 146 4.93 11.19 -19.87
CA ASN A 146 4.51 12.27 -18.96
C ASN A 146 3.25 13.03 -19.38
N HIS A 147 2.88 12.96 -20.67
CA HIS A 147 1.66 13.57 -21.20
C HIS A 147 0.45 12.64 -21.19
N ASP A 148 0.62 11.37 -20.82
CA ASP A 148 -0.46 10.41 -20.77
C ASP A 148 -1.41 10.66 -19.61
N ASN A 149 -2.67 10.31 -19.82
CA ASN A 149 -3.73 10.50 -18.85
C ASN A 149 -3.76 9.37 -17.82
N ILE A 150 -3.22 9.62 -16.63
CA ILE A 150 -3.20 8.67 -15.50
C ILE A 150 -4.61 8.21 -15.09
N SER A 151 -5.62 9.08 -15.19
CA SER A 151 -7.02 8.70 -14.92
C SER A 151 -7.52 7.63 -15.89
N HIS A 152 -7.17 7.75 -17.18
CA HIS A 152 -7.52 6.75 -18.19
C HIS A 152 -6.76 5.44 -17.97
N ILE A 153 -5.46 5.51 -17.64
CA ILE A 153 -4.62 4.35 -17.33
C ILE A 153 -5.20 3.58 -16.13
N CYS A 154 -5.47 4.27 -15.02
CA CYS A 154 -6.05 3.66 -13.82
C CYS A 154 -7.40 2.98 -14.11
N ARG A 155 -8.30 3.65 -14.85
CA ARG A 155 -9.59 3.07 -15.24
C ARG A 155 -9.44 1.84 -16.11
N THR A 156 -8.51 1.87 -17.07
CA THR A 156 -8.25 0.72 -17.96
C THR A 156 -7.74 -0.48 -17.16
N SER A 157 -6.76 -0.26 -16.27
CA SER A 157 -6.25 -1.28 -15.35
C SER A 157 -7.35 -1.84 -14.46
N TYR A 158 -8.18 -0.98 -13.88
CA TYR A 158 -9.28 -1.37 -13.01
C TYR A 158 -10.34 -2.20 -13.73
N ASP A 159 -10.76 -1.77 -14.93
CA ASP A 159 -11.81 -2.41 -15.70
C ASP A 159 -11.40 -3.83 -16.15
N ARG A 160 -10.13 -4.05 -16.50
CA ARG A 160 -9.62 -5.38 -16.90
C ARG A 160 -9.35 -6.34 -15.73
N THR A 161 -9.08 -5.81 -14.53
CA THR A 161 -8.72 -6.62 -13.35
C THR A 161 -9.87 -6.68 -12.35
N LEU A 162 -10.02 -5.66 -11.51
CA LEU A 162 -10.79 -5.69 -10.27
C LEU A 162 -12.28 -5.40 -10.47
N ALA A 163 -12.65 -4.68 -11.53
CA ALA A 163 -14.04 -4.27 -11.77
C ALA A 163 -15.02 -5.45 -11.84
N LYS A 164 -14.58 -6.61 -12.37
CA LYS A 164 -15.38 -7.84 -12.46
C LYS A 164 -15.83 -8.37 -11.10
N HIS A 165 -15.15 -7.98 -10.02
CA HIS A 165 -15.43 -8.39 -8.64
C HIS A 165 -16.23 -7.35 -7.84
N HIS A 166 -16.41 -6.15 -8.37
CA HIS A 166 -17.09 -5.05 -7.69
C HIS A 166 -18.51 -4.85 -8.19
N ASN A 167 -19.41 -4.43 -7.30
CA ASN A 167 -20.74 -3.99 -7.67
C ASN A 167 -20.72 -2.62 -8.38
N TRP A 168 -21.85 -2.22 -8.96
CA TRP A 168 -21.96 -0.98 -9.73
C TRP A 168 -21.56 0.28 -8.93
N VAL A 169 -21.90 0.35 -7.65
CA VAL A 169 -21.61 1.50 -6.78
C VAL A 169 -20.10 1.68 -6.64
N ILE A 170 -19.37 0.61 -6.30
CA ILE A 170 -17.92 0.65 -6.14
C ILE A 170 -17.24 0.99 -7.48
N ARG A 171 -17.69 0.43 -8.61
CA ARG A 171 -17.17 0.79 -9.94
C ARG A 171 -17.30 2.28 -10.23
N LYS A 172 -18.45 2.89 -9.92
CA LYS A 172 -18.65 4.34 -10.10
C LYS A 172 -17.78 5.17 -9.17
N ALA A 173 -17.63 4.75 -7.90
CA ALA A 173 -16.73 5.41 -6.97
C ALA A 173 -15.28 5.42 -7.48
N VAL A 174 -14.79 4.29 -7.98
CA VAL A 174 -13.43 4.19 -8.56
C VAL A 174 -13.29 5.07 -9.80
N HIS A 175 -14.28 5.08 -10.70
CA HIS A 175 -14.24 5.95 -11.88
C HIS A 175 -14.17 7.43 -11.50
N VAL A 176 -14.93 7.88 -10.50
CA VAL A 176 -14.87 9.27 -10.00
C VAL A 176 -13.54 9.55 -9.31
N ALA A 177 -13.07 8.64 -8.45
CA ALA A 177 -11.79 8.77 -7.75
C ALA A 177 -10.62 8.89 -8.73
N SER A 178 -10.65 8.15 -9.84
CA SER A 178 -9.60 8.20 -10.86
C SER A 178 -9.42 9.59 -11.47
N LEU A 179 -10.45 10.45 -11.46
CA LEU A 179 -10.37 11.81 -12.01
C LEU A 179 -9.53 12.74 -11.14
N THR A 180 -9.24 12.36 -9.90
CA THR A 180 -8.43 13.15 -8.97
C THR A 180 -7.00 12.64 -8.87
N LEU A 181 -6.62 11.66 -9.71
CA LEU A 181 -5.27 11.14 -9.70
C LEU A 181 -4.27 12.23 -10.07
N PRO A 182 -3.08 12.23 -9.44
CA PRO A 182 -2.03 13.19 -9.77
C PRO A 182 -1.44 12.91 -11.16
N THR A 183 -0.59 13.81 -11.64
CA THR A 183 0.10 13.62 -12.93
C THR A 183 1.08 12.45 -12.83
N ARG A 184 1.52 11.92 -13.99
CA ARG A 184 2.55 10.88 -14.01
C ARG A 184 3.82 11.34 -13.29
N VAL A 185 4.25 12.57 -13.53
CA VAL A 185 5.45 13.16 -12.93
C VAL A 185 5.34 13.13 -11.39
N ASP A 186 4.20 13.57 -10.86
CA ASP A 186 3.95 13.58 -9.41
C ASP A 186 3.93 12.16 -8.81
N LEU A 187 3.38 11.17 -9.54
CA LEU A 187 3.40 9.76 -9.12
C LEU A 187 4.82 9.21 -9.07
N ILE A 188 5.62 9.46 -10.11
CA ILE A 188 7.01 9.01 -10.16
C ILE A 188 7.83 9.61 -9.02
N VAL A 189 7.65 10.90 -8.74
CA VAL A 189 8.26 11.55 -7.57
C VAL A 189 7.81 10.92 -6.26
N SER A 190 6.54 10.50 -6.17
CA SER A 190 6.04 9.80 -4.98
C SER A 190 6.61 8.38 -4.83
N ILE A 191 6.91 7.70 -5.94
CA ILE A 191 7.45 6.33 -5.97
C ILE A 191 8.95 6.27 -5.65
N HIS A 192 9.74 7.15 -6.27
CA HIS A 192 11.19 7.09 -6.22
C HIS A 192 11.82 8.17 -5.31
N GLY A 193 11.03 9.13 -4.83
CA GLY A 193 11.53 10.27 -4.06
C GLY A 193 11.88 11.47 -4.94
N LYS A 194 12.69 12.41 -4.41
CA LYS A 194 13.09 13.65 -5.14
C LYS A 194 13.54 13.27 -6.55
N TYR A 195 13.01 13.99 -7.56
CA TYR A 195 13.22 13.78 -9.00
C TYR A 195 14.44 12.91 -9.31
N PRO A 196 14.29 11.78 -10.02
CA PRO A 196 15.34 10.78 -10.12
C PRO A 196 16.63 11.42 -10.62
N GLU A 197 17.58 11.66 -9.72
CA GLU A 197 18.98 11.95 -10.08
C GLU A 197 19.52 10.84 -10.99
N GLN A 198 18.89 9.66 -10.90
CA GLN A 198 19.18 8.42 -11.62
C GLN A 198 18.43 8.28 -12.97
N GLY A 199 17.60 9.26 -13.34
CA GLY A 199 16.90 9.34 -14.63
C GLY A 199 15.68 8.43 -14.81
N GLU A 200 14.91 8.68 -15.87
CA GLU A 200 13.65 8.01 -16.22
C GLU A 200 13.78 6.48 -16.36
N SER A 201 14.86 6.01 -17.02
CA SER A 201 15.08 4.58 -17.26
C SER A 201 15.24 3.78 -15.97
N PHE A 202 15.93 4.35 -14.97
CA PHE A 202 16.12 3.72 -13.68
C PHE A 202 14.80 3.54 -12.93
N VAL A 203 13.96 4.58 -12.93
CA VAL A 203 12.63 4.54 -12.31
C VAL A 203 11.77 3.45 -12.94
N ARG A 204 11.69 3.42 -14.28
CA ARG A 204 10.92 2.41 -15.02
C ARG A 204 11.41 1.00 -14.71
N SER A 205 12.73 0.80 -14.67
CA SER A 205 13.34 -0.47 -14.29
C SER A 205 12.98 -0.86 -12.86
N THR A 206 13.01 0.09 -11.91
CA THR A 206 12.70 -0.18 -10.50
C THR A 206 11.25 -0.61 -10.34
N ILE A 207 10.31 0.11 -10.97
CA ILE A 207 8.89 -0.25 -10.94
C ILE A 207 8.67 -1.64 -11.56
N SER A 208 9.28 -1.90 -12.72
CA SER A 208 9.11 -3.18 -13.43
C SER A 208 9.64 -4.35 -12.59
N THR A 209 10.79 -4.20 -11.91
CA THR A 209 11.30 -5.24 -10.99
C THR A 209 10.31 -5.55 -9.86
N VAL A 210 9.69 -4.53 -9.26
CA VAL A 210 8.69 -4.73 -8.21
C VAL A 210 7.43 -5.41 -8.75
N VAL A 211 6.98 -5.03 -9.95
CA VAL A 211 5.86 -5.67 -10.64
C VAL A 211 6.15 -7.15 -10.88
N GLU A 212 7.33 -7.51 -11.38
CA GLU A 212 7.71 -8.90 -11.62
C GLU A 212 7.69 -9.75 -10.34
N GLN A 213 8.15 -9.19 -9.21
CA GLN A 213 8.08 -9.86 -7.91
C GLN A 213 6.63 -10.01 -7.45
N GLY A 214 5.82 -8.96 -7.54
CA GLY A 214 4.40 -8.99 -7.18
C GLY A 214 3.60 -9.97 -8.04
N ASP A 215 3.87 -10.05 -9.34
CA ASP A 215 3.27 -11.03 -10.25
C ASP A 215 3.66 -12.46 -9.91
N THR A 216 4.89 -12.68 -9.43
CA THR A 216 5.33 -13.99 -8.95
C THR A 216 4.57 -14.41 -7.70
N VAL A 217 4.41 -13.51 -6.73
CA VAL A 217 3.56 -13.72 -5.55
C VAL A 217 2.11 -13.99 -5.96
N HIS A 218 1.56 -13.16 -6.84
CA HIS A 218 0.19 -13.29 -7.34
C HIS A 218 -0.04 -14.66 -8.00
N ARG A 219 0.84 -15.08 -8.91
CA ARG A 219 0.76 -16.41 -9.58
C ARG A 219 0.83 -17.56 -8.59
N ARG A 220 1.71 -17.48 -7.58
CA ARG A 220 1.82 -18.51 -6.54
C ARG A 220 0.54 -18.61 -5.71
N ILE A 221 0.01 -17.49 -5.22
CA ILE A 221 -1.28 -17.45 -4.51
C ILE A 221 -2.41 -17.99 -5.40
N HIS A 222 -2.45 -17.59 -6.67
CA HIS A 222 -3.45 -18.07 -7.63
C HIS A 222 -3.42 -19.59 -7.79
N SER A 223 -2.21 -20.18 -7.88
CA SER A 223 -2.02 -21.63 -7.95
C SER A 223 -2.55 -22.33 -6.69
N ILE A 224 -2.21 -21.83 -5.51
CA ILE A 224 -2.68 -22.37 -4.22
C ILE A 224 -4.21 -22.27 -4.13
N MET A 225 -4.79 -21.15 -4.55
CA MET A 225 -6.25 -20.96 -4.58
C MET A 225 -6.92 -21.98 -5.51
N LYS A 226 -6.40 -22.21 -6.71
CA LYS A 226 -6.93 -23.23 -7.64
C LYS A 226 -6.89 -24.65 -7.06
N GLN A 227 -5.88 -24.97 -6.24
CA GLN A 227 -5.75 -26.29 -5.63
C GLN A 227 -6.72 -26.52 -4.47
N HIS A 228 -7.08 -25.45 -3.75
CA HIS A 228 -7.75 -25.59 -2.45
C HIS A 228 -9.09 -24.89 -2.33
N LEU A 229 -9.48 -24.01 -3.25
CA LEU A 229 -10.82 -23.42 -3.31
C LEU A 229 -11.62 -24.05 -4.44
N LYS A 230 -12.87 -24.42 -4.15
CA LYS A 230 -13.81 -24.88 -5.17
C LYS A 230 -14.31 -23.67 -5.96
N GLU A 231 -14.38 -23.82 -7.29
CA GLU A 231 -14.99 -22.85 -8.21
C GLU A 231 -16.47 -22.60 -7.89
#